data_AF-A0A0D2HDV0-F1
#
_entry.id   AF-A0A0D2HDV0-F1
#
_cell.length_a   1.000
_cell.length_b   1.000
_cell.length_c   1.000
_cell.angle_alpha   90.00
_cell.angle_beta   90.00
_cell.angle_gamma   90.00
#
_symmetry.space_group_name_H-M   'P 1'
#
loop_
_entity.id
_entity.type
_entity.pdbx_description
1 polymer ?
#
loop_
_entity_poly.entity_id
_entity_poly.type
_entity_poly.pdbx_seq_one_letter_code
_entity_poly.pdbx_strand_id
1 'polypeptide(L)'
;MAANQQYLETPTAHNTRIPGVGNLWPALGVPAEPRFDTFDCQITVNGHVLVKASISVSIPSPDIVRIDHLSTAEGSPLHQNDLVERFCQQRHTTLAQIPYLIITNVIEPRTQAAYDQVYNSVAQDVGQAVTFRATDPQYATLLNTPIGNTVRFGIPQGANGLTLMSLNGRNMAFWVTAEYTPPPAPAPHGFPPAPNPGPAPAPRRSTRTCCVIM
;
A
#
# COMPACT_ATOMS: atom_id res chain seq x y z
N MET A 1 -34.60 -0.47 -11.41
CA MET A 1 -33.66 -0.90 -12.46
C MET A 1 -32.28 -0.91 -11.84
N ALA A 2 -31.58 -2.05 -11.79
CA ALA A 2 -30.20 -2.07 -11.35
C ALA A 2 -29.40 -1.18 -12.33
N ALA A 3 -28.81 -0.09 -11.85
CA ALA A 3 -28.03 0.77 -12.72
C ALA A 3 -26.88 -0.07 -13.31
N ASN A 4 -26.65 0.01 -14.62
CA ASN A 4 -25.55 -0.71 -15.26
C ASN A 4 -24.23 -0.09 -14.78
N GLN A 5 -23.72 -0.61 -13.67
CA GLN A 5 -22.41 -0.26 -13.14
C GLN A 5 -21.36 -1.03 -13.93
N GLN A 6 -20.44 -0.32 -14.55
CA GLN A 6 -19.32 -0.87 -15.30
C GLN A 6 -18.02 -0.47 -14.62
N TYR A 7 -17.20 -1.45 -14.30
CA TYR A 7 -15.82 -1.24 -13.85
C TYR A 7 -14.88 -1.40 -15.03
N LEU A 8 -13.95 -0.47 -15.18
CA LEU A 8 -12.88 -0.53 -16.18
C LEU A 8 -11.54 -0.30 -15.47
N GLU A 9 -10.54 -1.13 -15.81
CA GLU A 9 -9.15 -0.92 -15.44
C GLU A 9 -8.25 -0.92 -16.69
N THR A 10 -7.34 0.05 -16.76
CA THR A 10 -6.34 0.16 -17.83
C THR A 10 -4.95 0.16 -17.20
N PRO A 11 -4.05 -0.79 -17.54
CA PRO A 11 -2.66 -0.72 -17.09
C PRO A 11 -1.98 0.55 -17.62
N THR A 12 -1.28 1.29 -16.76
CA THR A 12 -0.58 2.53 -17.12
C THR A 12 0.92 2.48 -16.88
N ALA A 13 1.36 1.70 -15.89
CA ALA A 13 2.77 1.50 -15.62
C ALA A 13 3.01 0.09 -15.06
N HIS A 14 4.15 -0.51 -15.39
CA HIS A 14 4.53 -1.84 -14.93
C HIS A 14 5.91 -1.81 -14.26
N ASN A 15 6.06 -2.52 -13.16
CA ASN A 15 7.32 -2.72 -12.44
C ASN A 15 8.05 -1.38 -12.12
N THR A 16 7.29 -0.39 -11.69
CA THR A 16 7.80 0.95 -11.39
C THR A 16 8.05 1.15 -9.90
N ARG A 17 9.02 2.01 -9.56
CA ARG A 17 9.13 2.56 -8.20
C ARG A 17 8.22 3.77 -8.09
N ILE A 18 7.70 4.02 -6.89
CA ILE A 18 7.05 5.30 -6.60
C ILE A 18 8.15 6.31 -6.23
N PRO A 19 8.37 7.37 -7.02
CA PRO A 19 9.41 8.35 -6.70
C PRO A 19 9.11 9.05 -5.38
N GLY A 20 10.14 9.24 -4.56
CA GLY A 20 10.05 10.05 -3.35
C GLY A 20 9.43 9.36 -2.14
N VAL A 21 9.07 8.07 -2.19
CA VAL A 21 8.58 7.30 -1.03
C VAL A 21 9.52 6.17 -0.60
N GLY A 22 10.77 6.13 -1.09
CA GLY A 22 11.73 5.08 -0.75
C GLY A 22 11.94 4.90 0.76
N ASN A 23 11.93 6.00 1.53
CA ASN A 23 12.09 5.99 2.99
C ASN A 23 10.85 5.50 3.74
N LEU A 24 9.70 5.41 3.07
CA LEU A 24 8.46 4.90 3.66
C LEU A 24 8.59 3.41 4.00
N TRP A 25 9.18 2.63 3.10
CA TRP A 25 9.18 1.16 3.20
C TRP A 25 9.93 0.64 4.43
N PRO A 26 11.16 1.11 4.73
CA PRO A 26 11.85 0.70 5.95
C PRO A 26 11.10 1.13 7.22
N ALA A 27 10.45 2.30 7.22
CA ALA A 27 9.64 2.76 8.35
C ALA A 27 8.40 1.89 8.57
N LEU A 28 7.87 1.27 7.51
CA LEU A 28 6.79 0.27 7.58
C LEU A 28 7.30 -1.16 7.84
N GLY A 29 8.60 -1.36 8.10
CA GLY A 29 9.18 -2.70 8.27
C GLY A 29 9.23 -3.54 6.99
N VAL A 30 9.03 -2.92 5.82
CA VAL A 30 9.19 -3.59 4.52
C VAL A 30 10.68 -3.56 4.16
N PRO A 31 11.35 -4.73 4.03
CA PRO A 31 12.81 -4.81 3.99
C PRO A 31 13.45 -4.29 2.70
N ALA A 32 12.69 -4.25 1.61
CA ALA A 32 13.14 -3.76 0.31
C ALA A 32 12.06 -2.88 -0.31
N GLU A 33 12.49 -1.85 -1.07
CA GLU A 33 11.55 -1.00 -1.80
C GLU A 33 10.76 -1.82 -2.84
N PRO A 34 9.42 -1.92 -2.68
CA PRO A 34 8.57 -2.65 -3.60
C PRO A 34 8.54 -2.00 -4.98
N ARG A 35 8.30 -2.82 -5.99
CA ARG A 35 7.94 -2.38 -7.34
C ARG A 35 6.43 -2.39 -7.46
N PHE A 36 5.89 -1.64 -8.41
CA PHE A 36 4.45 -1.46 -8.55
C PHE A 36 3.99 -1.53 -9.99
N ASP A 37 2.84 -2.18 -10.15
CA ASP A 37 2.00 -2.09 -11.33
C ASP A 37 0.87 -1.11 -11.06
N THR A 38 0.71 -0.12 -11.93
CA THR A 38 -0.28 0.95 -11.79
C THR A 38 -1.36 0.79 -12.85
N PHE A 39 -2.59 1.02 -12.42
CA PHE A 39 -3.80 0.89 -13.21
C PHE A 39 -4.65 2.15 -13.03
N ASP A 40 -5.16 2.68 -14.13
CA ASP A 40 -6.24 3.64 -14.07
C ASP A 40 -7.56 2.89 -13.99
N CYS A 41 -8.27 3.10 -12.89
CA CYS A 41 -9.50 2.43 -12.53
C CYS A 41 -10.66 3.43 -12.55
N GLN A 42 -11.80 3.03 -13.09
CA GLN A 42 -13.01 3.83 -13.02
C GLN A 42 -14.27 2.98 -12.88
N ILE A 43 -15.26 3.55 -12.21
CA ILE A 43 -16.63 3.05 -12.21
C ILE A 43 -17.52 4.04 -12.95
N THR A 44 -18.20 3.51 -13.95
CA THR A 44 -19.19 4.22 -14.75
C THR A 44 -20.58 3.68 -14.43
N VAL A 45 -21.57 4.58 -14.27
CA VAL A 45 -22.99 4.21 -14.14
C VAL A 45 -23.76 4.94 -15.21
N ASN A 46 -24.53 4.21 -16.02
CA ASN A 46 -25.32 4.77 -17.13
C ASN A 46 -24.48 5.67 -18.07
N GLY A 47 -23.22 5.31 -18.32
CA GLY A 47 -22.30 6.08 -19.17
C GLY A 47 -21.56 7.25 -18.48
N HIS A 48 -21.88 7.58 -17.22
CA HIS A 48 -21.19 8.63 -16.47
C HIS A 48 -20.13 8.05 -15.53
N VAL A 49 -18.90 8.56 -15.61
CA VAL A 49 -17.84 8.20 -14.65
C VAL A 49 -18.20 8.81 -13.30
N LEU A 50 -18.49 7.94 -12.33
CA LEU A 50 -18.84 8.35 -10.98
C LEU A 50 -17.63 8.37 -10.05
N VAL A 51 -16.68 7.46 -10.25
CA VAL A 51 -15.46 7.38 -9.46
C VAL A 51 -14.31 6.99 -10.37
N LYS A 52 -13.15 7.64 -10.22
CA LYS A 52 -11.89 7.23 -10.87
C LYS A 52 -10.71 7.37 -9.93
N ALA A 53 -9.75 6.48 -10.05
CA ALA A 53 -8.45 6.58 -9.38
C ALA A 53 -7.34 5.91 -10.17
N SER A 54 -6.10 6.31 -9.89
CA SER A 54 -4.94 5.50 -10.22
C SER A 54 -4.59 4.63 -9.01
N ILE A 55 -4.62 3.31 -9.20
CA ILE A 55 -4.35 2.31 -8.16
C ILE A 55 -3.08 1.55 -8.54
N SER A 56 -2.11 1.52 -7.63
CA SER A 56 -0.88 0.75 -7.78
C SER A 56 -0.89 -0.47 -6.86
N VAL A 57 -0.45 -1.63 -7.33
CA VAL A 57 -0.23 -2.84 -6.51
C VAL A 57 1.24 -3.22 -6.55
N SER A 58 1.82 -3.60 -5.41
CA SER A 58 3.22 -4.01 -5.37
C SER A 58 3.47 -5.40 -5.92
N ILE A 59 4.68 -5.58 -6.48
CA ILE A 59 5.21 -6.82 -6.99
C ILE A 59 6.69 -7.00 -6.57
N PRO A 60 7.13 -8.25 -6.28
CA PRO A 60 6.29 -9.30 -5.71
C PRO A 60 5.77 -8.86 -4.31
N SER A 61 4.98 -9.71 -3.64
CA SER A 61 4.43 -9.44 -2.30
C SER A 61 5.43 -8.77 -1.33
N PRO A 62 4.98 -7.94 -0.37
CA PRO A 62 3.62 -7.84 0.18
C PRO A 62 2.64 -7.17 -0.79
N ASP A 63 1.35 -7.52 -0.71
CA ASP A 63 0.27 -6.97 -1.54
C ASP A 63 -0.10 -5.56 -1.06
N ILE A 64 0.82 -4.60 -1.20
CA ILE A 64 0.59 -3.18 -0.89
C ILE A 64 -0.26 -2.61 -2.02
N VAL A 65 -1.39 -2.03 -1.65
CA VAL A 65 -2.23 -1.27 -2.57
C VAL A 65 -2.09 0.21 -2.28
N ARG A 66 -1.78 1.00 -3.31
CA ARG A 66 -1.68 2.46 -3.25
C ARG A 66 -2.76 3.08 -4.11
N ILE A 67 -3.34 4.18 -3.63
CA ILE A 67 -4.23 5.07 -4.36
C ILE A 67 -3.51 6.40 -4.54
N ASP A 68 -3.24 6.81 -5.78
CA ASP A 68 -2.46 8.04 -6.09
C ASP A 68 -3.32 9.30 -6.08
N HIS A 69 -4.50 9.18 -6.65
CA HIS A 69 -5.48 10.25 -6.75
C HIS A 69 -6.82 9.58 -6.89
N LEU A 70 -7.81 10.09 -6.17
CA LEU A 70 -9.16 9.55 -6.21
C LEU A 70 -10.14 10.70 -6.27
N SER A 71 -10.89 10.73 -7.36
CA SER A 71 -11.93 11.71 -7.60
C SER A 71 -13.28 11.00 -7.66
N THR A 72 -14.22 11.50 -6.88
CA THR A 72 -15.61 11.06 -6.88
C THR A 72 -16.46 12.19 -7.43
N ALA A 73 -17.38 11.89 -8.34
CA ALA A 73 -18.33 12.87 -8.85
C ALA A 73 -19.19 13.42 -7.69
N GLU A 74 -19.46 14.72 -7.72
CA GLU A 74 -20.28 15.36 -6.70
C GLU A 74 -21.66 14.69 -6.61
N GLY A 75 -22.09 14.33 -5.40
CA GLY A 75 -23.37 13.65 -5.16
C GLY A 75 -23.41 12.17 -5.57
N SER A 76 -22.28 11.58 -5.99
CA SER A 76 -22.21 10.13 -6.28
C SER A 76 -22.54 9.30 -5.03
N PRO A 77 -23.38 8.26 -5.15
CA PRO A 77 -23.59 7.30 -4.07
C PRO A 77 -22.41 6.34 -3.90
N LEU A 78 -21.51 6.26 -4.90
CA LEU A 78 -20.35 5.39 -4.87
C LEU A 78 -19.20 6.01 -4.07
N HIS A 79 -18.67 5.23 -3.17
CA HIS A 79 -17.53 5.56 -2.33
C HIS A 79 -16.21 5.14 -2.99
N GLN A 80 -15.15 5.80 -2.54
CA GLN A 80 -13.76 5.48 -2.86
C GLN A 80 -13.46 3.97 -2.73
N ASN A 81 -14.04 3.34 -1.71
CA ASN A 81 -13.89 1.91 -1.45
C ASN A 81 -14.54 1.01 -2.48
N ASP A 82 -15.63 1.41 -3.13
CA ASP A 82 -16.28 0.57 -4.14
C ASP A 82 -15.32 0.32 -5.31
N LEU A 83 -14.49 1.32 -5.65
CA LEU A 83 -13.47 1.18 -6.69
C LEU A 83 -12.35 0.24 -6.26
N VAL A 84 -11.88 0.37 -5.01
CA VAL A 84 -10.80 -0.49 -4.48
C VAL A 84 -11.29 -1.92 -4.29
N GLU A 85 -12.52 -2.11 -3.84
CA GLU A 85 -13.14 -3.42 -3.70
C GLU A 85 -13.25 -4.11 -5.07
N ARG A 86 -13.71 -3.41 -6.11
CA ARG A 86 -13.72 -3.93 -7.47
C ARG A 86 -12.32 -4.30 -7.96
N PHE A 87 -11.33 -3.46 -7.67
CA PHE A 87 -9.93 -3.72 -7.99
C PHE A 87 -9.39 -4.99 -7.31
N CYS A 88 -9.74 -5.21 -6.04
CA CYS A 88 -9.39 -6.41 -5.27
C CYS A 88 -10.09 -7.66 -5.84
N GLN A 89 -11.37 -7.55 -6.20
CA GLN A 89 -12.15 -8.65 -6.78
C GLN A 89 -11.53 -9.15 -8.09
N GLN A 90 -11.04 -8.26 -8.97
CA GLN A 90 -10.33 -8.65 -10.20
C GLN A 90 -9.04 -9.44 -9.93
N ARG A 91 -8.46 -9.28 -8.73
CA ARG A 91 -7.22 -9.93 -8.30
C ARG A 91 -7.48 -11.10 -7.35
N HIS A 92 -8.73 -11.55 -7.23
CA HIS A 92 -9.14 -12.64 -6.33
C HIS A 92 -8.69 -12.43 -4.86
N THR A 93 -8.64 -11.18 -4.41
CA THR A 93 -8.29 -10.79 -3.05
C THR A 93 -9.38 -9.94 -2.43
N THR A 94 -9.27 -9.67 -1.15
CA THR A 94 -10.17 -8.81 -0.38
C THR A 94 -9.39 -7.69 0.30
N LEU A 95 -10.06 -6.60 0.62
CA LEU A 95 -9.47 -5.49 1.37
C LEU A 95 -8.83 -5.93 2.69
N ALA A 96 -9.38 -6.97 3.34
CA ALA A 96 -8.85 -7.54 4.58
C ALA A 96 -7.56 -8.37 4.40
N GLN A 97 -7.23 -8.75 3.17
CA GLN A 97 -6.00 -9.51 2.85
C GLN A 97 -4.83 -8.58 2.47
N ILE A 98 -5.07 -7.28 2.25
CA ILE A 98 -4.06 -6.29 1.84
C ILE A 98 -3.32 -5.78 3.09
N PRO A 99 -2.04 -6.12 3.32
CA PRO A 99 -1.36 -5.71 4.55
C PRO A 99 -1.29 -4.18 4.71
N TYR A 100 -1.09 -3.48 3.59
CA TYR A 100 -0.96 -2.03 3.55
C TYR A 100 -1.83 -1.43 2.46
N LEU A 101 -2.74 -0.53 2.85
CA LEU A 101 -3.41 0.37 1.93
C LEU A 101 -2.91 1.79 2.16
N ILE A 102 -2.44 2.43 1.10
CA ILE A 102 -1.78 3.74 1.13
C ILE A 102 -2.57 4.70 0.24
N ILE A 103 -3.05 5.81 0.81
CA ILE A 103 -3.49 6.96 0.01
C ILE A 103 -2.33 7.94 -0.03
N THR A 104 -1.82 8.21 -1.22
CA THR A 104 -0.92 9.33 -1.43
C THR A 104 -1.70 10.50 -1.99
N ASN A 105 -1.32 11.73 -1.61
CA ASN A 105 -1.86 12.97 -2.17
C ASN A 105 -3.32 13.27 -1.78
N VAL A 106 -3.50 13.57 -0.49
CA VAL A 106 -4.75 14.10 0.05
C VAL A 106 -4.96 15.54 -0.45
N ILE A 107 -5.64 15.69 -1.59
CA ILE A 107 -5.86 17.01 -2.22
C ILE A 107 -7.19 17.68 -1.88
N GLU A 108 -8.15 16.92 -1.35
CA GLU A 108 -9.47 17.50 -1.04
C GLU A 108 -9.32 18.47 0.13
N PRO A 109 -9.68 19.77 -0.01
CA PRO A 109 -9.30 20.79 0.95
C PRO A 109 -9.74 20.52 2.39
N ARG A 110 -10.93 19.94 2.61
CA ARG A 110 -11.41 19.63 3.97
C ARG A 110 -10.62 18.48 4.59
N THR A 111 -10.35 17.45 3.80
CA THR A 111 -9.52 16.31 4.18
C THR A 111 -8.10 16.76 4.47
N GLN A 112 -7.54 17.62 3.63
CA GLN A 112 -6.20 18.17 3.80
C GLN A 112 -6.12 19.02 5.06
N ALA A 113 -7.08 19.92 5.31
CA ALA A 113 -7.08 20.75 6.51
C ALA A 113 -7.17 19.90 7.80
N ALA A 114 -8.05 18.89 7.82
CA ALA A 114 -8.14 17.97 8.95
C ALA A 114 -6.88 17.10 9.10
N TYR A 115 -6.31 16.64 7.98
CA TYR A 115 -5.04 15.92 7.96
C TYR A 115 -3.93 16.77 8.57
N ASP A 116 -3.74 18.00 8.08
CA ASP A 116 -2.69 18.91 8.52
C ASP A 116 -2.87 19.28 9.99
N GLN A 117 -4.10 19.54 10.43
CA GLN A 117 -4.40 19.80 11.84
C GLN A 117 -3.99 18.63 12.74
N VAL A 118 -4.38 17.40 12.37
CA VAL A 118 -4.10 16.21 13.18
C VAL A 118 -2.62 15.87 13.13
N TYR A 119 -2.02 15.86 11.96
CA TYR A 119 -0.61 15.54 11.76
C TYR A 119 0.30 16.54 12.48
N ASN A 120 0.11 17.84 12.27
CA ASN A 120 0.95 18.88 12.89
C ASN A 120 0.74 19.00 14.41
N SER A 121 -0.34 18.45 14.96
CA SER A 121 -0.54 18.43 16.42
C SER A 121 0.35 17.43 17.16
N VAL A 122 0.95 16.47 16.44
CA VAL A 122 1.74 15.38 17.02
C VAL A 122 3.12 15.23 16.38
N ALA A 123 3.23 15.43 15.08
CA ALA A 123 4.50 15.31 14.37
C ALA A 123 5.52 16.33 14.89
N GLN A 124 6.67 15.84 15.34
CA GLN A 124 7.80 16.63 15.81
C GLN A 124 8.73 17.02 14.65
N ASP A 125 8.80 16.16 13.64
CA ASP A 125 9.65 16.35 12.46
C ASP A 125 8.87 16.15 11.16
N VAL A 126 9.30 16.86 10.11
CA VAL A 126 8.81 16.64 8.74
C VAL A 126 9.18 15.22 8.30
N GLY A 127 8.20 14.45 7.81
CA GLY A 127 8.42 13.05 7.45
C GLY A 127 8.28 12.06 8.59
N GLN A 128 7.99 12.48 9.83
CA GLN A 128 7.71 11.53 10.90
C GLN A 128 6.40 10.79 10.64
N ALA A 129 6.41 9.46 10.68
CA ALA A 129 5.17 8.68 10.69
C ALA A 129 4.50 8.79 12.08
N VAL A 130 3.22 9.20 12.10
CA VAL A 130 2.42 9.36 13.32
C VAL A 130 1.21 8.43 13.27
N THR A 131 1.14 7.47 14.18
CA THR A 131 0.02 6.52 14.27
C THR A 131 -1.01 6.98 15.29
N PHE A 132 -2.26 7.04 14.85
CA PHE A 132 -3.44 7.28 15.67
C PHE A 132 -4.24 5.99 15.77
N ARG A 133 -4.41 5.45 16.98
CA ARG A 133 -5.25 4.30 17.26
C ARG A 133 -6.72 4.68 17.13
N ALA A 134 -7.59 3.70 16.90
CA ALA A 134 -9.03 3.93 16.85
C ALA A 134 -9.60 4.56 18.15
N THR A 135 -8.89 4.41 19.26
CA THR A 135 -9.23 4.98 20.57
C THR A 135 -8.82 6.45 20.74
N ASP A 136 -7.98 7.00 19.86
CA ASP A 136 -7.47 8.36 19.99
C ASP A 136 -8.51 9.39 19.54
N PRO A 137 -8.73 10.50 20.27
CA PRO A 137 -9.68 11.54 19.87
C PRO A 137 -9.42 12.09 18.46
N GLN A 138 -8.16 12.19 18.07
CA GLN A 138 -7.73 12.64 16.75
C GLN A 138 -8.16 11.70 15.62
N TYR A 139 -8.33 10.40 15.91
CA TYR A 139 -8.82 9.44 14.94
C TYR A 139 -10.26 9.79 14.51
N ALA A 140 -11.12 10.21 15.44
CA ALA A 140 -12.49 10.64 15.14
C ALA A 140 -12.54 11.87 14.21
N THR A 141 -11.59 12.80 14.33
CA THR A 141 -11.46 13.95 13.42
C THR A 141 -11.18 13.49 11.98
N LEU A 142 -10.28 12.52 11.81
CA LEU A 142 -9.96 11.93 10.50
C LEU A 142 -11.14 11.11 9.95
N LEU A 143 -11.91 10.44 10.82
CA LEU A 143 -13.08 9.65 10.44
C LEU A 143 -14.19 10.47 9.74
N ASN A 144 -14.26 11.78 9.98
CA ASN A 144 -15.23 12.68 9.35
C ASN A 144 -14.78 13.19 7.98
N THR A 145 -13.62 12.75 7.50
CA THR A 145 -13.07 13.11 6.20
C THR A 145 -13.25 11.97 5.20
N PRO A 146 -13.10 12.22 3.88
CA PRO A 146 -12.89 11.18 2.87
C PRO A 146 -11.91 10.06 3.27
N ILE A 147 -10.78 10.35 3.92
CA ILE A 147 -9.87 9.28 4.44
C ILE A 147 -10.61 8.40 5.44
N GLY A 148 -11.34 9.03 6.35
CA GLY A 148 -12.19 8.39 7.34
C GLY A 148 -13.29 7.51 6.76
N ASN A 149 -13.96 7.98 5.72
CA ASN A 149 -14.95 7.19 4.98
C ASN A 149 -14.31 5.97 4.32
N THR A 150 -13.13 6.14 3.72
CA THR A 150 -12.36 5.03 3.15
C THR A 150 -12.04 3.98 4.24
N VAL A 151 -11.66 4.40 5.44
CA VAL A 151 -11.43 3.50 6.58
C VAL A 151 -12.72 2.82 7.07
N ARG A 152 -13.80 3.58 7.27
CA ARG A 152 -15.08 3.07 7.82
C ARG A 152 -15.74 2.01 6.94
N PHE A 153 -15.74 2.22 5.63
CA PHE A 153 -16.43 1.33 4.70
C PHE A 153 -15.50 0.26 4.08
N GLY A 154 -14.17 0.41 4.19
CA GLY A 154 -13.22 -0.44 3.48
C GLY A 154 -12.73 -1.63 4.32
N ILE A 155 -12.76 -1.51 5.65
CA ILE A 155 -12.34 -2.57 6.55
C ILE A 155 -13.56 -2.97 7.38
N PRO A 156 -14.08 -4.20 7.22
CA PRO A 156 -15.24 -4.66 7.97
C PRO A 156 -15.08 -4.56 9.50
N GLN A 157 -13.84 -4.64 10.00
CA GLN A 157 -13.51 -4.49 11.42
C GLN A 157 -13.13 -3.04 11.83
N GLY A 158 -13.12 -2.10 10.89
CA GLY A 158 -12.48 -0.79 11.03
C GLY A 158 -10.94 -0.90 11.05
N ALA A 159 -10.24 0.20 10.75
CA ALA A 159 -8.78 0.21 10.93
C ALA A 159 -8.47 0.31 12.44
N ASN A 160 -7.65 -0.58 12.98
CA ASN A 160 -7.17 -0.49 14.36
C ASN A 160 -6.37 0.81 14.63
N GLY A 161 -5.84 1.41 13.56
CA GLY A 161 -5.27 2.75 13.59
C GLY A 161 -5.04 3.30 12.19
N LEU A 162 -4.82 4.60 12.11
CA LEU A 162 -4.41 5.33 10.93
C LEU A 162 -3.04 5.93 11.18
N THR A 163 -2.11 5.72 10.26
CA THR A 163 -0.82 6.39 10.31
C THR A 163 -0.76 7.47 9.24
N LEU A 164 -0.30 8.65 9.65
CA LEU A 164 -0.12 9.83 8.81
C LEU A 164 1.38 10.11 8.66
N MET A 165 1.79 10.59 7.49
CA MET A 165 3.15 11.07 7.22
C MET A 165 3.14 12.11 6.11
N SER A 166 3.80 13.24 6.31
CA SER A 166 4.07 14.20 5.25
C SER A 166 5.46 13.97 4.67
N LEU A 167 5.57 13.52 3.42
CA LEU A 167 6.86 13.23 2.78
C LEU A 167 6.98 13.97 1.45
N ASN A 168 8.07 14.72 1.26
CA ASN A 168 8.37 15.43 0.01
C ASN A 168 7.19 16.30 -0.49
N GLY A 169 6.50 16.97 0.44
CA GLY A 169 5.32 17.80 0.14
C GLY A 169 4.04 17.03 -0.14
N ARG A 170 4.02 15.70 0.06
CA ARG A 170 2.84 14.87 -0.09
C ARG A 170 2.32 14.44 1.28
N ASN A 171 1.04 14.71 1.50
CA ASN A 171 0.31 14.14 2.63
C ASN A 171 -0.07 12.69 2.28
N MET A 172 0.34 11.77 3.14
CA MET A 172 0.10 10.34 2.99
C MET A 172 -0.65 9.81 4.20
N ALA A 173 -1.67 9.02 3.94
CA ALA A 173 -2.41 8.29 4.96
C ALA A 173 -2.30 6.81 4.64
N PHE A 174 -1.99 6.00 5.64
CA PHE A 174 -1.80 4.57 5.49
C PHE A 174 -2.39 3.86 6.68
N TRP A 175 -2.92 2.67 6.45
CA TRP A 175 -3.42 1.82 7.51
C TRP A 175 -3.03 0.37 7.26
N VAL A 176 -2.86 -0.33 8.37
CA VAL A 176 -2.56 -1.75 8.41
C VAL A 176 -3.89 -2.48 8.53
N THR A 177 -4.30 -3.21 7.49
CA THR A 177 -5.55 -4.02 7.59
C THR A 177 -5.29 -5.38 8.23
N ALA A 178 -4.06 -5.89 8.08
CA ALA A 178 -3.56 -7.11 8.70
C ALA A 178 -2.08 -6.88 9.07
N GLU A 179 -1.65 -7.29 10.27
CA GLU A 179 -0.24 -7.26 10.61
C GLU A 179 0.56 -8.06 9.58
N TYR A 180 1.50 -7.41 8.90
CA TYR A 180 2.41 -8.10 8.00
C TYR A 180 3.35 -8.97 8.83
N THR A 181 3.13 -10.28 8.81
CA THR A 181 4.16 -11.25 9.22
C THR A 181 5.07 -11.53 8.03
N PRO A 182 6.35 -11.10 8.04
CA PRO A 182 7.29 -11.53 7.01
C PRO A 182 7.37 -13.06 6.99
N PRO A 183 7.59 -13.68 5.82
CA PRO A 183 7.87 -15.11 5.78
C PRO A 183 9.04 -15.41 6.72
N PRO A 184 9.02 -16.53 7.46
CA PRO A 184 10.13 -16.88 8.32
C PRO A 184 11.41 -16.87 7.48
N ALA A 185 12.45 -16.22 8.00
CA ALA A 185 13.76 -16.24 7.37
C ALA A 185 14.09 -17.71 7.02
N PRO A 186 14.67 -18.00 5.84
CA PRO A 186 15.14 -19.35 5.57
C PRO A 186 15.95 -19.79 6.77
N ALA A 187 15.60 -20.95 7.34
CA ALA A 187 16.37 -21.51 8.44
C ALA A 187 17.84 -21.41 8.02
N PRO A 188 18.74 -20.86 8.87
CA PRO A 188 20.14 -20.80 8.51
C PRO A 188 20.51 -22.21 8.05
N HIS A 189 20.97 -22.34 6.81
CA HIS A 189 21.56 -23.58 6.38
C HIS A 189 22.71 -23.80 7.35
N GLY A 190 22.45 -24.61 8.40
CA GLY A 190 23.48 -25.17 9.23
C GLY A 190 24.26 -26.04 8.30
N PHE A 191 25.26 -25.47 7.62
CA PHE A 191 26.34 -26.27 7.10
C PHE A 191 26.83 -27.07 8.30
N PRO A 192 26.80 -28.42 8.26
CA PRO A 192 27.45 -29.17 9.31
C PRO A 192 28.90 -28.64 9.40
N PRO A 193 29.45 -28.49 10.62
CA PRO A 193 30.79 -27.99 10.79
C PRO A 193 31.72 -28.76 9.85
N ALA A 194 32.50 -28.02 9.07
CA ALA A 194 33.46 -28.62 8.14
C ALA A 194 34.29 -29.66 8.90
N PRO A 195 34.47 -30.89 8.38
CA PRO A 195 35.40 -31.84 8.98
C PRO A 195 36.75 -31.15 9.17
N ASN A 196 37.35 -31.31 10.35
CA ASN A 196 38.66 -30.73 10.69
C ASN A 196 39.63 -30.90 9.51
N PRO A 197 40.39 -29.86 9.14
CA PRO A 197 41.27 -29.89 7.99
C PRO A 197 42.35 -30.96 8.18
N GLY A 198 42.14 -32.12 7.56
CA GLY A 198 43.25 -32.98 7.16
C GLY A 198 44.13 -32.23 6.15
N PRO A 199 45.42 -32.58 6.04
CA PRO A 199 46.38 -31.84 5.22
C PRO A 199 45.85 -31.63 3.79
N ALA A 200 45.87 -30.37 3.35
CA ALA A 200 45.28 -29.91 2.11
C ALA A 200 45.78 -30.70 0.89
N PRO A 201 44.90 -31.34 0.11
CA PRO A 201 45.25 -31.79 -1.23
C PRO A 201 45.54 -30.57 -2.12
N ALA A 202 46.58 -30.66 -2.94
CA ALA A 202 47.00 -29.61 -3.86
C ALA A 202 45.84 -29.06 -4.71
N PRO A 203 45.81 -27.74 -5.01
CA PRO A 203 44.68 -27.07 -5.63
C PRO A 203 44.37 -27.65 -7.02
N ARG A 204 43.28 -28.42 -7.13
CA ARG A 204 42.65 -28.70 -8.43
C ARG A 204 41.71 -27.56 -8.77
N ARG A 205 42.02 -26.85 -9.87
CA ARG A 205 41.15 -25.84 -10.50
C ARG A 205 39.77 -26.47 -10.80
N SER A 206 38.74 -26.03 -10.10
CA SER A 206 37.35 -26.35 -10.46
C SER A 206 36.80 -25.20 -11.30
N THR A 207 36.58 -25.49 -12.58
CA THR A 207 35.94 -24.63 -13.58
C THR A 207 34.55 -24.19 -13.13
N ARG A 208 34.30 -22.87 -13.16
CA ARG A 208 32.99 -22.25 -12.99
C ARG A 208 32.08 -22.70 -14.15
N THR A 209 31.06 -23.49 -13.88
CA THR A 209 29.97 -23.73 -14.84
C THR A 209 28.80 -22.85 -14.41
N CYS A 210 28.66 -21.70 -15.06
CA CYS A 210 27.46 -20.86 -14.92
C CYS A 210 26.43 -21.41 -15.91
N CYS A 211 25.33 -21.98 -15.40
CA CYS A 211 24.21 -22.38 -16.24
C CYS A 211 23.42 -21.11 -16.61
N VAL A 212 23.57 -20.66 -17.87
CA VAL A 212 22.62 -19.74 -18.49
C VAL A 212 21.46 -20.60 -18.98
N ILE A 213 20.33 -20.53 -18.29
CA ILE A 213 19.08 -21.14 -18.75
C ILE A 213 18.46 -20.14 -19.75
N MET A 214 18.34 -20.55 -21.01
CA MET A 214 17.42 -19.96 -22.00
C MET A 214 16.05 -20.63 -21.88
#